data_AF-A0A1H5XAQ9-F1
#
_entry.id   AF-A0A1H5XAQ9-F1
#
_cell.length_a   1.000
_cell.length_b   1.000
_cell.length_c   1.000
_cell.angle_alpha   90.00
_cell.angle_beta   90.00
_cell.angle_gamma   90.00
#
_symmetry.space_group_name_H-M   'P 1'
#
loop_
_entity.id
_entity.type
_entity.pdbx_description
1 polymer ?
#
loop_
_entity_poly.entity_id
_entity_poly.type
_entity_poly.pdbx_seq_one_letter_code
_entity_poly.pdbx_strand_id
1 'polypeptide(L)'
;MIKRIYFFKGDLFWAYDPRPGTDRVVEGPRTIGEKWRGLVPPFTRDIDAVVNWGDGFAYLFKGDEYWKYDILLNRTATSTPIKIADGWTDFPADFKLGIDAAFNGGEGKAYFFKDSQYLRYNIANGAVDTPDPGTVPYPRAIAGPNGWRNLPSSFASGIDAAVNMCNGKIYFFKNGTYVRLTFATRTVDQVTPPYPYSIADNWPGLPTEVNAGVEWSHAGSAMLAITIAPDCEVIAGPFLGGGSIRRMFTAVAEFSSGPYPVLCGCAQYRQFVRGSTMLDAIPHQALLPDPNGGQPIPMLPIPASGALDENFLEDGDVNATVQFYGHRDGPPDPIGRYQPDQRSGCRYQMVDRPFVQGLSGQSASFDLDFKGVVIDACNGDEVITEKRWSVFCSGIIPDQ
;
A
#
# COMPACT_ATOMS: atom_id res chain seq x y z
N MET A 1 -3.59 5.70 -11.83
CA MET A 1 -3.35 7.10 -11.42
C MET A 1 -2.80 7.03 -10.01
N ILE A 2 -1.72 7.76 -9.72
CA ILE A 2 -1.18 7.81 -8.36
C ILE A 2 -2.23 8.32 -7.37
N LYS A 3 -2.21 7.80 -6.15
CA LYS A 3 -3.14 8.22 -5.09
C LYS A 3 -2.52 9.23 -4.12
N ARG A 4 -1.22 9.12 -3.86
CA ARG A 4 -0.51 10.00 -2.93
C ARG A 4 0.89 10.34 -3.43
N ILE A 5 1.33 11.54 -3.09
CA ILE A 5 2.71 12.00 -3.17
C ILE A 5 3.11 12.44 -1.76
N TYR A 6 4.27 12.02 -1.28
CA TYR A 6 4.83 12.55 -0.04
C TYR A 6 5.87 13.62 -0.37
N PHE A 7 5.73 14.80 0.23
CA PHE A 7 6.70 15.89 0.16
C PHE A 7 7.37 16.08 1.52
N PHE A 8 8.65 16.43 1.52
CA PHE A 8 9.48 16.58 2.71
C PHE A 8 10.08 17.99 2.76
N LYS A 9 10.12 18.60 3.95
CA LYS A 9 10.84 19.86 4.20
C LYS A 9 11.26 19.91 5.67
N GLY A 10 12.55 20.10 5.94
CA GLY A 10 13.05 20.07 7.31
C GLY A 10 12.78 18.70 7.94
N ASP A 11 12.29 18.68 9.17
CA ASP A 11 11.85 17.48 9.89
C ASP A 11 10.38 17.07 9.62
N LEU A 12 9.73 17.74 8.66
CA LEU A 12 8.31 17.59 8.36
C LEU A 12 8.04 16.91 7.02
N PHE A 13 6.87 16.28 6.92
CA PHE A 13 6.31 15.78 5.67
C PHE A 13 4.83 16.18 5.49
N TRP A 14 4.38 16.12 4.22
CA TRP A 14 2.99 16.29 3.78
C TRP A 14 2.62 15.16 2.83
N ALA A 15 1.45 14.53 3.02
CA ALA A 15 0.85 13.66 2.03
C ALA A 15 -0.12 14.48 1.16
N TYR A 16 0.18 14.54 -0.12
CA TYR A 16 -0.58 15.27 -1.12
C TYR A 16 -1.41 14.29 -1.94
N ASP A 17 -2.69 14.61 -2.11
CA ASP A 17 -3.60 13.95 -3.01
C ASP A 17 -3.62 14.70 -4.34
N PRO A 18 -3.11 14.10 -5.44
CA PRO A 18 -2.96 14.77 -6.72
C PRO A 18 -4.19 14.68 -7.63
N ARG A 19 -5.36 14.27 -7.11
CA ARG A 19 -6.58 14.11 -7.92
C ARG A 19 -6.95 15.43 -8.61
N PRO A 20 -6.99 15.48 -9.97
CA PRO A 20 -7.18 16.73 -10.70
C PRO A 20 -8.45 17.48 -10.28
N GLY A 21 -8.31 18.77 -9.95
CA GLY A 21 -9.42 19.65 -9.58
C GLY A 21 -9.88 19.52 -8.13
N THR A 22 -9.33 18.57 -7.38
CA THR A 22 -9.58 18.38 -5.94
C THR A 22 -8.28 18.20 -5.16
N ASP A 23 -7.15 18.53 -5.79
CA ASP A 23 -5.83 18.26 -5.27
C ASP A 23 -5.52 19.12 -4.04
N ARG A 24 -4.96 18.48 -3.03
CA ARG A 24 -4.77 19.08 -1.70
C ARG A 24 -3.85 18.24 -0.84
N VAL A 25 -3.29 18.86 0.20
CA VAL A 25 -2.74 18.13 1.34
C VAL A 25 -3.87 17.40 2.09
N VAL A 26 -3.69 16.10 2.32
CA VAL A 26 -4.60 15.23 3.09
C VAL A 26 -4.01 14.76 4.42
N GLU A 27 -2.70 14.92 4.60
CA GLU A 27 -2.00 14.65 5.87
C GLU A 27 -0.79 15.60 5.97
N GLY A 28 -0.54 16.17 7.14
CA GLY A 28 0.61 17.04 7.38
C GLY A 28 0.25 18.51 7.64
N PRO A 29 1.20 19.32 8.13
CA PRO A 29 2.58 18.95 8.46
C PRO A 29 2.65 17.97 9.64
N ARG A 30 3.45 16.92 9.50
CA ARG A 30 3.75 15.96 10.56
C ARG A 30 5.24 15.62 10.55
N THR A 31 5.78 15.15 11.67
CA THR A 31 7.20 14.81 11.75
C THR A 31 7.51 13.54 10.97
N ILE A 32 8.67 13.51 10.31
CA ILE A 32 9.10 12.34 9.51
C ILE A 32 9.20 11.09 10.40
N GLY A 33 9.77 11.21 11.59
CA GLY A 33 9.98 10.08 12.51
C GLY A 33 8.69 9.44 13.04
N GLU A 34 7.55 10.15 13.05
CA GLU A 34 6.27 9.58 13.47
C GLU A 34 5.65 8.64 12.42
N LYS A 35 5.79 9.00 11.15
CA LYS A 35 5.17 8.26 10.04
C LYS A 35 6.05 7.11 9.58
N TRP A 36 7.34 7.40 9.39
CA TRP A 36 8.31 6.52 8.77
C TRP A 36 9.06 5.72 9.85
N ARG A 37 8.43 4.64 10.32
CA ARG A 37 8.92 3.90 11.50
C ARG A 37 10.31 3.32 11.24
N GLY A 38 11.14 3.32 12.28
CA GLY A 38 12.50 2.80 12.19
C GLY A 38 13.50 3.77 11.58
N LEU A 39 13.08 4.90 10.98
CA LEU A 39 13.99 5.99 10.68
C LEU A 39 14.48 6.64 11.99
N VAL A 40 15.78 6.82 12.10
CA VAL A 40 16.47 7.53 13.19
C VAL A 40 17.32 8.67 12.63
N PRO A 41 17.74 9.66 13.44
CA PRO A 41 18.65 10.70 12.99
C PRO A 41 19.91 10.11 12.32
N PRO A 42 20.42 10.72 11.23
CA PRO A 42 19.99 12.00 10.68
C PRO A 42 18.81 11.91 9.68
N PHE A 43 18.26 10.72 9.38
CA PHE A 43 17.19 10.48 8.41
C PHE A 43 15.77 10.84 8.90
N THR A 44 15.66 11.64 9.95
CA THR A 44 14.38 12.18 10.44
C THR A 44 14.21 13.66 10.09
N ARG A 45 15.13 14.23 9.30
CA ARG A 45 15.11 15.62 8.87
C ARG A 45 15.97 15.85 7.62
N ASP A 46 15.60 16.88 6.87
CA ASP A 46 16.35 17.39 5.73
C ASP A 46 16.71 16.23 4.78
N ILE A 47 15.70 15.42 4.38
CA ILE A 47 15.90 14.33 3.42
C ILE A 47 16.19 14.95 2.06
N ASP A 48 17.27 14.52 1.42
CA ASP A 48 17.78 15.13 0.19
C ASP A 48 17.03 14.59 -1.04
N ALA A 49 16.77 13.28 -1.09
CA ALA A 49 15.99 12.67 -2.16
C ALA A 49 15.24 11.43 -1.68
N VAL A 50 14.14 11.08 -2.33
CA VAL A 50 13.45 9.82 -2.12
C VAL A 50 13.04 9.24 -3.46
N VAL A 51 13.25 7.93 -3.66
CA VAL A 51 12.75 7.22 -4.84
C VAL A 51 11.98 5.98 -4.41
N ASN A 52 10.75 5.84 -4.90
CA ASN A 52 10.01 4.59 -4.82
C ASN A 52 10.50 3.68 -5.95
N TRP A 53 11.06 2.53 -5.59
CA TRP A 53 11.70 1.65 -6.56
C TRP A 53 10.71 0.79 -7.34
N GLY A 54 9.47 0.67 -6.85
CA GLY A 54 8.40 -0.10 -7.49
C GLY A 54 8.40 -1.59 -7.13
N ASP A 55 9.33 -2.05 -6.28
CA ASP A 55 9.44 -3.43 -5.79
C ASP A 55 8.95 -3.60 -4.35
N GLY A 56 8.22 -2.60 -3.82
CA GLY A 56 7.82 -2.53 -2.42
C GLY A 56 8.84 -1.86 -1.50
N PHE A 57 9.95 -1.36 -2.05
CA PHE A 57 10.90 -0.54 -1.30
C PHE A 57 10.98 0.90 -1.82
N ALA A 58 11.24 1.82 -0.89
CA ALA A 58 11.67 3.18 -1.18
C ALA A 58 13.09 3.40 -0.65
N TYR A 59 13.83 4.29 -1.29
CA TYR A 59 15.20 4.62 -0.92
C TYR A 59 15.25 6.11 -0.59
N LEU A 60 15.52 6.43 0.68
CA LEU A 60 15.67 7.80 1.16
C LEU A 60 17.16 8.13 1.18
N PHE A 61 17.58 9.23 0.61
CA PHE A 61 18.98 9.66 0.51
C PHE A 61 19.23 10.85 1.43
N LYS A 62 20.42 10.87 2.06
CA LYS A 62 20.90 11.98 2.86
C LYS A 62 22.43 11.98 2.91
N GLY A 63 23.05 13.07 2.45
CA GLY A 63 24.50 13.13 2.29
C GLY A 63 25.00 11.97 1.43
N ASP A 64 26.08 11.32 1.83
CA ASP A 64 26.68 10.18 1.14
C ASP A 64 26.04 8.82 1.49
N GLU A 65 24.87 8.82 2.13
CA GLU A 65 24.16 7.64 2.61
C GLU A 65 22.72 7.56 2.09
N TYR A 66 22.15 6.36 2.13
CA TYR A 66 20.73 6.13 1.90
C TYR A 66 20.18 5.07 2.85
N TRP A 67 18.87 5.09 3.07
CA TRP A 67 18.16 4.06 3.81
C TRP A 67 17.14 3.37 2.92
N LYS A 68 17.20 2.05 2.87
CA LYS A 68 16.17 1.21 2.25
C LYS A 68 14.98 1.06 3.20
N TYR A 69 13.81 1.49 2.75
CA TYR A 69 12.56 1.48 3.49
C TYR A 69 11.57 0.48 2.88
N ASP A 70 11.01 -0.39 3.71
CA ASP A 70 9.98 -1.36 3.33
C ASP A 70 8.60 -0.71 3.41
N ILE A 71 7.97 -0.49 2.26
CA ILE A 71 6.68 0.19 2.16
C ILE A 71 5.59 -0.63 2.86
N LEU A 72 5.59 -1.94 2.63
CA LEU A 72 4.55 -2.85 3.11
C LEU A 72 4.62 -3.01 4.63
N LEU A 73 5.82 -3.22 5.19
CA LEU A 73 5.97 -3.33 6.64
C LEU A 73 6.00 -1.98 7.36
N ASN A 74 5.94 -0.88 6.59
CA ASN A 74 6.08 0.48 7.08
C ASN A 74 7.24 0.61 8.08
N ARG A 75 8.44 0.14 7.67
CA ARG A 75 9.66 0.24 8.49
C ARG A 75 10.93 0.21 7.65
N THR A 76 12.04 0.59 8.24
CA THR A 76 13.36 0.41 7.62
C THR A 76 13.68 -1.07 7.38
N ALA A 77 14.18 -1.38 6.18
CA ALA A 77 14.55 -2.74 5.79
C ALA A 77 15.94 -3.13 6.32
N THR A 78 16.79 -2.14 6.58
CA THR A 78 18.14 -2.30 7.13
C THR A 78 18.21 -1.63 8.51
N SER A 79 19.06 -2.15 9.40
CA SER A 79 19.22 -1.60 10.76
C SER A 79 19.98 -0.27 10.78
N THR A 80 20.76 0.02 9.75
CA THR A 80 21.53 1.27 9.58
C THR A 80 21.46 1.76 8.13
N PRO A 81 21.70 3.06 7.88
CA PRO A 81 21.91 3.58 6.54
C PRO A 81 23.13 2.94 5.86
N ILE A 82 23.09 2.88 4.53
CA ILE A 82 24.15 2.30 3.68
C ILE A 82 24.80 3.45 2.92
N LYS A 83 26.13 3.44 2.79
CA LYS A 83 26.84 4.39 1.92
C LYS A 83 26.38 4.24 0.48
N ILE A 84 26.17 5.35 -0.21
CA ILE A 84 25.80 5.33 -1.63
C ILE A 84 26.89 4.60 -2.42
N ALA A 85 28.16 4.83 -2.08
CA ALA A 85 29.30 4.15 -2.70
C ALA A 85 29.26 2.61 -2.62
N ASP A 86 28.63 2.05 -1.57
CA ASP A 86 28.56 0.61 -1.33
C ASP A 86 27.32 -0.02 -1.98
N GLY A 87 26.18 0.70 -1.97
CA GLY A 87 24.93 0.21 -2.56
C GLY A 87 24.79 0.45 -4.05
N TRP A 88 25.38 1.55 -4.54
CA TRP A 88 25.29 2.04 -5.92
C TRP A 88 26.70 2.14 -6.49
N THR A 89 27.35 0.98 -6.60
CA THR A 89 28.80 0.85 -6.83
C THR A 89 29.27 1.44 -8.15
N ASP A 90 28.38 1.55 -9.12
CA ASP A 90 28.61 2.07 -10.46
C ASP A 90 28.23 3.55 -10.63
N PHE A 91 27.72 4.21 -9.57
CA PHE A 91 27.54 5.65 -9.59
C PHE A 91 28.91 6.36 -9.77
N PRO A 92 28.97 7.46 -10.55
CA PRO A 92 30.13 8.33 -10.60
C PRO A 92 30.47 8.90 -9.21
N ALA A 93 31.73 9.33 -9.03
CA ALA A 93 32.25 9.80 -7.75
C ALA A 93 31.36 10.87 -7.07
N ASP A 94 30.92 11.87 -7.82
CA ASP A 94 30.12 12.97 -7.25
C ASP A 94 28.72 12.51 -6.79
N PHE A 95 28.11 11.56 -7.50
CA PHE A 95 26.82 10.98 -7.12
C PHE A 95 26.92 10.04 -5.91
N LYS A 96 28.13 9.54 -5.60
CA LYS A 96 28.38 8.78 -4.37
C LYS A 96 28.47 9.67 -3.13
N LEU A 97 28.65 10.98 -3.31
CA LEU A 97 28.68 11.96 -2.21
C LEU A 97 27.29 12.49 -1.84
N GLY A 98 26.28 12.25 -2.69
CA GLY A 98 24.89 12.57 -2.41
C GLY A 98 24.03 12.69 -3.66
N ILE A 99 22.73 12.85 -3.43
CA ILE A 99 21.68 12.93 -4.46
C ILE A 99 20.73 14.06 -4.08
N ASP A 100 20.54 15.03 -4.98
CA ASP A 100 19.69 16.22 -4.73
C ASP A 100 18.21 15.95 -5.04
N ALA A 101 17.93 15.05 -5.98
CA ALA A 101 16.59 14.59 -6.29
C ALA A 101 16.64 13.24 -7.00
N ALA A 102 15.57 12.46 -6.90
CA ALA A 102 15.43 11.22 -7.64
C ALA A 102 13.96 10.92 -7.92
N PHE A 103 13.68 10.16 -8.99
CA PHE A 103 12.36 9.58 -9.22
C PHE A 103 12.46 8.32 -10.10
N ASN A 104 11.44 7.47 -10.02
CA ASN A 104 11.29 6.33 -10.92
C ASN A 104 10.37 6.72 -12.08
N GLY A 105 10.84 6.58 -13.31
CA GLY A 105 10.07 6.97 -14.49
C GLY A 105 8.92 6.01 -14.83
N GLY A 106 8.92 4.81 -14.27
CA GLY A 106 7.92 3.77 -14.53
C GLY A 106 8.14 2.99 -15.83
N GLU A 107 9.10 3.39 -16.66
CA GLU A 107 9.53 2.68 -17.88
C GLU A 107 10.71 1.72 -17.64
N GLY A 108 10.91 1.30 -16.37
CA GLY A 108 12.06 0.47 -15.97
C GLY A 108 13.36 1.27 -15.79
N LYS A 109 13.27 2.60 -15.73
CA LYS A 109 14.40 3.50 -15.50
C LYS A 109 14.14 4.40 -14.30
N ALA A 110 15.18 4.65 -13.52
CA ALA A 110 15.19 5.67 -12.48
C ALA A 110 16.12 6.82 -12.88
N TYR A 111 15.87 8.01 -12.36
CA TYR A 111 16.64 9.21 -12.66
C TYR A 111 17.12 9.82 -11.35
N PHE A 112 18.40 10.18 -11.30
CA PHE A 112 19.05 10.76 -10.12
C PHE A 112 19.72 12.07 -10.52
N PHE A 113 19.61 13.09 -9.70
CA PHE A 113 20.11 14.44 -9.97
C PHE A 113 21.16 14.83 -8.94
N LYS A 114 22.24 15.45 -9.40
CA LYS A 114 23.27 16.03 -8.55
C LYS A 114 23.88 17.24 -9.24
N ASP A 115 23.84 18.39 -8.57
CA ASP A 115 24.27 19.69 -9.10
C ASP A 115 23.67 19.91 -10.51
N SER A 116 24.49 20.31 -11.48
CA SER A 116 24.05 20.53 -12.87
C SER A 116 23.87 19.25 -13.70
N GLN A 117 23.97 18.06 -13.10
CA GLN A 117 24.00 16.78 -13.80
C GLN A 117 22.92 15.79 -13.35
N TYR A 118 22.67 14.78 -14.18
CA TYR A 118 21.80 13.65 -13.84
C TYR A 118 22.32 12.32 -14.40
N LEU A 119 21.91 11.23 -13.74
CA LEU A 119 22.05 9.85 -14.19
C LEU A 119 20.70 9.28 -14.60
N ARG A 120 20.71 8.36 -15.56
CA ARG A 120 19.62 7.41 -15.78
C ARG A 120 20.12 6.05 -15.34
N TYR A 121 19.36 5.37 -14.50
CA TYR A 121 19.65 4.03 -14.01
C TYR A 121 18.71 3.03 -14.66
N ASN A 122 19.24 1.89 -15.08
CA ASN A 122 18.48 0.77 -15.60
C ASN A 122 18.13 -0.17 -14.44
N ILE A 123 16.85 -0.18 -14.05
CA ILE A 123 16.38 -0.94 -12.89
C ILE A 123 16.58 -2.45 -13.13
N ALA A 124 16.28 -2.94 -14.33
CA ALA A 124 16.39 -4.36 -14.66
C ALA A 124 17.86 -4.85 -14.67
N ASN A 125 18.78 -4.03 -15.17
CA ASN A 125 20.20 -4.38 -15.21
C ASN A 125 20.91 -4.13 -13.87
N GLY A 126 20.29 -3.35 -12.96
CA GLY A 126 20.94 -2.94 -11.73
C GLY A 126 22.20 -2.11 -11.98
N ALA A 127 22.15 -1.19 -12.96
CA ALA A 127 23.29 -0.33 -13.28
C ALA A 127 22.88 1.00 -13.93
N VAL A 128 23.74 2.01 -13.85
CA VAL A 128 23.73 3.24 -14.64
C VAL A 128 23.63 2.85 -16.11
N ASP A 129 22.62 3.41 -16.75
CA ASP A 129 22.21 2.98 -18.08
C ASP A 129 23.26 3.34 -19.12
N THR A 130 23.56 2.41 -20.02
CA THR A 130 24.41 2.72 -21.15
C THR A 130 23.64 3.62 -22.12
N PRO A 131 24.21 4.76 -22.55
CA PRO A 131 23.56 5.63 -23.53
C PRO A 131 23.39 4.91 -24.89
N ASP A 132 22.41 5.35 -25.69
CA ASP A 132 22.32 4.92 -27.09
C ASP A 132 23.62 5.27 -27.84
N PRO A 133 24.05 4.45 -28.82
CA PRO A 133 25.25 4.72 -29.59
C PRO A 133 25.26 6.14 -30.18
N GLY A 134 26.38 6.85 -29.98
CA GLY A 134 26.52 8.24 -30.44
C GLY A 134 25.97 9.31 -29.49
N THR A 135 25.53 8.94 -28.28
CA THR A 135 25.13 9.91 -27.25
C THR A 135 26.12 9.96 -26.08
N VAL A 136 26.16 11.10 -25.37
CA VAL A 136 27.12 11.34 -24.27
C VAL A 136 26.85 10.35 -23.12
N PRO A 137 27.87 9.72 -22.52
CA PRO A 137 27.71 8.92 -21.31
C PRO A 137 27.06 9.68 -20.15
N TYR A 138 26.46 8.95 -19.22
CA TYR A 138 26.08 9.53 -17.94
C TYR A 138 27.34 9.71 -17.06
N PRO A 139 27.40 10.76 -16.22
CA PRO A 139 26.37 11.77 -15.98
C PRO A 139 26.25 12.81 -17.09
N ARG A 140 25.03 13.27 -17.36
CA ARG A 140 24.71 14.28 -18.38
C ARG A 140 24.29 15.59 -17.74
N ALA A 141 24.53 16.70 -18.42
CA ALA A 141 23.93 17.97 -18.04
C ALA A 141 22.40 17.84 -17.97
N ILE A 142 21.80 18.43 -16.93
CA ILE A 142 20.34 18.42 -16.73
C ILE A 142 19.67 19.11 -17.91
N ALA A 143 20.02 20.36 -18.19
CA ALA A 143 19.43 21.10 -19.30
C ALA A 143 20.14 20.78 -20.63
N GLY A 144 19.38 20.49 -21.68
CA GLY A 144 19.92 20.40 -23.05
C GLY A 144 19.24 19.37 -23.94
N PRO A 145 19.69 19.24 -25.21
CA PRO A 145 19.07 18.35 -26.20
C PRO A 145 19.17 16.86 -25.83
N ASN A 146 20.23 16.50 -25.09
CA ASN A 146 20.52 15.14 -24.60
C ASN A 146 20.03 14.90 -23.16
N GLY A 147 19.46 15.92 -22.52
CA GLY A 147 18.92 15.91 -21.17
C GLY A 147 17.43 16.28 -21.16
N TRP A 148 17.08 17.24 -20.31
CA TRP A 148 15.75 17.81 -20.15
C TRP A 148 15.65 19.13 -20.93
N ARG A 149 14.69 19.20 -21.85
CA ARG A 149 14.57 20.25 -22.86
C ARG A 149 13.69 21.40 -22.37
N ASN A 150 14.06 22.61 -22.77
CA ASN A 150 13.36 23.87 -22.42
C ASN A 150 13.26 24.14 -20.91
N LEU A 151 14.19 23.60 -20.12
CA LEU A 151 14.29 23.98 -18.72
C LEU A 151 14.69 25.46 -18.59
N PRO A 152 14.02 26.24 -17.72
CA PRO A 152 14.50 27.55 -17.32
C PRO A 152 15.93 27.46 -16.76
N SER A 153 16.73 28.50 -16.96
CA SER A 153 18.13 28.52 -16.49
C SER A 153 18.27 28.28 -14.99
N SER A 154 17.26 28.69 -14.20
CA SER A 154 17.22 28.43 -12.75
C SER A 154 17.23 26.93 -12.42
N PHE A 155 16.71 26.05 -13.28
CA PHE A 155 16.69 24.59 -13.07
C PHE A 155 17.92 23.87 -13.64
N ALA A 156 18.80 24.56 -14.38
CA ALA A 156 19.95 23.94 -15.02
C ALA A 156 21.07 23.55 -14.03
N SER A 157 21.09 24.18 -12.85
CA SER A 157 22.13 23.97 -11.82
C SER A 157 21.76 22.96 -10.73
N GLY A 158 20.58 22.31 -10.83
CA GLY A 158 20.13 21.29 -9.89
C GLY A 158 18.63 21.30 -9.69
N ILE A 159 18.13 20.26 -9.02
CA ILE A 159 16.72 20.01 -8.76
C ILE A 159 16.59 19.67 -7.28
N ASP A 160 15.67 20.32 -6.57
CA ASP A 160 15.48 20.08 -5.13
C ASP A 160 14.53 18.89 -4.91
N ALA A 161 13.54 18.69 -5.79
CA ALA A 161 12.70 17.50 -5.76
C ALA A 161 12.19 17.16 -7.16
N ALA A 162 11.95 15.87 -7.41
CA ALA A 162 11.37 15.39 -8.65
C ALA A 162 10.26 14.38 -8.36
N VAL A 163 9.12 14.50 -9.02
CA VAL A 163 7.97 13.59 -8.83
C VAL A 163 7.44 13.13 -10.16
N ASN A 164 7.19 11.82 -10.29
CA ASN A 164 6.47 11.25 -11.42
C ASN A 164 4.98 11.18 -11.10
N MET A 165 4.14 11.87 -11.87
CA MET A 165 2.69 11.82 -11.68
C MET A 165 2.05 10.53 -12.22
N CYS A 166 2.84 9.67 -12.85
CA CYS A 166 2.42 8.41 -13.48
C CYS A 166 1.24 8.59 -14.45
N ASN A 167 1.18 9.76 -15.09
CA ASN A 167 0.22 10.13 -16.14
C ASN A 167 0.94 10.74 -17.36
N GLY A 168 2.23 10.43 -17.51
CA GLY A 168 3.09 10.98 -18.56
C GLY A 168 3.66 12.37 -18.24
N LYS A 169 3.42 12.91 -17.03
CA LYS A 169 3.99 14.17 -16.56
C LYS A 169 4.97 13.96 -15.41
N ILE A 170 6.08 14.67 -15.46
CA ILE A 170 7.05 14.80 -14.35
C ILE A 170 7.04 16.26 -13.89
N TYR A 171 7.26 16.46 -12.59
CA TYR A 171 7.39 17.77 -11.98
C TYR A 171 8.76 17.89 -11.33
N PHE A 172 9.47 18.98 -11.64
CA PHE A 172 10.70 19.34 -10.94
C PHE A 172 10.46 20.58 -10.10
N PHE A 173 10.98 20.57 -8.89
CA PHE A 173 10.85 21.65 -7.91
C PHE A 173 12.23 22.23 -7.63
N LYS A 174 12.31 23.56 -7.53
CA LYS A 174 13.52 24.28 -7.15
C LYS A 174 13.19 25.66 -6.58
N ASN A 175 13.80 26.03 -5.46
CA ASN A 175 13.73 27.37 -4.85
C ASN A 175 12.29 27.92 -4.77
N GLY A 176 11.37 27.07 -4.30
CA GLY A 176 9.96 27.42 -4.11
C GLY A 176 9.13 27.57 -5.39
N THR A 177 9.69 27.15 -6.52
CA THR A 177 9.00 27.11 -7.81
C THR A 177 9.05 25.71 -8.41
N TYR A 178 8.25 25.46 -9.44
CA TYR A 178 8.25 24.18 -10.14
C TYR A 178 8.09 24.36 -11.65
N VAL A 179 8.47 23.31 -12.38
CA VAL A 179 8.18 23.13 -13.80
C VAL A 179 7.50 21.79 -14.03
N ARG A 180 6.58 21.74 -15.02
CA ARG A 180 5.96 20.49 -15.48
C ARG A 180 6.53 20.10 -16.84
N LEU A 181 6.86 18.83 -17.00
CA LEU A 181 7.42 18.28 -18.23
C LEU A 181 6.54 17.16 -18.78
N THR A 182 6.46 17.06 -20.10
CA THR A 182 6.02 15.84 -20.78
C THR A 182 7.15 14.82 -20.74
N PHE A 183 6.93 13.69 -20.09
CA PHE A 183 7.98 12.72 -19.80
C PHE A 183 8.53 12.06 -21.06
N ALA A 184 7.65 11.64 -21.97
CA ALA A 184 8.02 10.94 -23.21
C ALA A 184 9.01 11.76 -24.07
N THR A 185 8.87 13.09 -24.06
CA THR A 185 9.73 14.00 -24.81
C THR A 185 10.77 14.71 -23.95
N ARG A 186 10.73 14.50 -22.62
CA ARG A 186 11.55 15.19 -21.61
C ARG A 186 11.59 16.70 -21.80
N THR A 187 10.45 17.29 -22.17
CA THR A 187 10.35 18.71 -22.54
C THR A 187 9.41 19.43 -21.59
N VAL A 188 9.83 20.60 -21.11
CA VAL A 188 8.95 21.49 -20.33
C VAL A 188 7.73 21.88 -21.16
N ASP A 189 6.55 21.71 -20.56
CA ASP A 189 5.28 22.02 -21.20
C ASP A 189 5.21 23.52 -21.54
N GLN A 190 4.77 23.83 -22.76
CA GLN A 190 4.62 25.21 -23.22
C GLN A 190 3.25 25.74 -22.80
N VAL A 191 3.25 26.70 -21.88
CA VAL A 191 2.05 27.32 -21.28
C VAL A 191 2.24 28.84 -21.21
N THR A 192 1.16 29.59 -20.97
CA THR A 192 1.19 31.06 -20.85
C THR A 192 0.50 31.49 -19.56
N PRO A 193 1.20 32.20 -18.64
CA PRO A 193 2.63 32.57 -18.67
C PRO A 193 3.55 31.33 -18.67
N PRO A 194 4.80 31.41 -19.18
CA PRO A 194 5.70 30.26 -19.17
C PRO A 194 6.15 29.90 -17.75
N TYR A 195 6.56 28.64 -17.55
CA TYR A 195 7.22 28.18 -16.33
C TYR A 195 8.51 28.98 -16.01
N PRO A 196 8.93 29.05 -14.74
CA PRO A 196 8.41 28.29 -13.59
C PRO A 196 7.25 28.97 -12.84
N TYR A 197 6.46 28.17 -12.14
CA TYR A 197 5.35 28.64 -11.30
C TYR A 197 5.64 28.45 -9.82
N SER A 198 5.06 29.29 -8.97
CA SER A 198 5.16 29.22 -7.51
C SER A 198 4.52 27.94 -6.95
N ILE A 199 5.20 27.27 -6.01
CA ILE A 199 4.63 26.14 -5.28
C ILE A 199 3.43 26.60 -4.43
N ALA A 200 3.61 27.70 -3.68
CA ALA A 200 2.59 28.20 -2.75
C ALA A 200 1.25 28.54 -3.43
N ASP A 201 1.29 28.98 -4.69
CA ASP A 201 0.09 29.39 -5.43
C ASP A 201 -0.60 28.23 -6.17
N ASN A 202 0.11 27.13 -6.42
CA ASN A 202 -0.36 26.05 -7.30
C ASN A 202 -0.44 24.67 -6.64
N TRP A 203 0.05 24.54 -5.40
CA TRP A 203 0.00 23.30 -4.62
C TRP A 203 -0.63 23.55 -3.25
N PRO A 204 -1.97 23.59 -3.17
CA PRO A 204 -2.69 23.96 -1.96
C PRO A 204 -2.28 23.16 -0.72
N GLY A 205 -1.79 23.87 0.30
CA GLY A 205 -1.40 23.32 1.59
C GLY A 205 0.06 22.85 1.69
N LEU A 206 0.81 22.82 0.59
CA LEU A 206 2.25 22.54 0.65
C LEU A 206 3.04 23.73 1.22
N PRO A 207 4.23 23.49 1.82
CA PRO A 207 5.14 24.56 2.19
C PRO A 207 5.64 25.32 0.95
N THR A 208 6.20 26.51 1.16
CA THR A 208 6.74 27.34 0.07
C THR A 208 7.91 26.69 -0.66
N GLU A 209 8.60 25.73 -0.03
CA GLU A 209 9.70 24.96 -0.59
C GLU A 209 9.65 23.51 -0.08
N VAL A 210 10.20 22.60 -0.86
CA VAL A 210 10.34 21.17 -0.52
C VAL A 210 11.79 20.73 -0.74
N ASN A 211 12.28 19.82 0.11
CA ASN A 211 13.58 19.17 -0.01
C ASN A 211 13.52 17.86 -0.80
N ALA A 212 12.37 17.18 -0.83
CA ALA A 212 12.19 15.95 -1.59
C ALA A 212 10.70 15.71 -1.86
N GLY A 213 10.42 14.86 -2.85
CA GLY A 213 9.08 14.42 -3.20
C GLY A 213 9.12 12.99 -3.74
N VAL A 214 8.09 12.19 -3.46
CA VAL A 214 7.99 10.82 -3.98
C VAL A 214 6.53 10.42 -4.19
N GLU A 215 6.21 9.90 -5.37
CA GLU A 215 4.96 9.20 -5.61
C GLU A 215 4.90 7.87 -4.85
N TRP A 216 3.79 7.60 -4.18
CA TRP A 216 3.67 6.44 -3.29
C TRP A 216 2.98 5.26 -3.95
N SER A 217 3.38 4.05 -3.53
CA SER A 217 2.72 2.82 -3.95
C SER A 217 1.30 2.76 -3.42
N HIS A 218 0.42 2.14 -4.21
CA HIS A 218 -0.99 2.01 -3.88
C HIS A 218 -1.54 0.69 -4.41
N ALA A 219 -2.64 0.25 -3.80
CA ALA A 219 -3.36 -0.91 -4.26
C ALA A 219 -4.05 -0.63 -5.60
N GLY A 220 -4.12 -1.66 -6.44
CA GLY A 220 -4.88 -1.64 -7.69
C GLY A 220 -6.39 -1.73 -7.46
N SER A 221 -7.16 -1.88 -8.54
CA SER A 221 -8.56 -2.29 -8.41
C SER A 221 -8.64 -3.72 -7.90
N ALA A 222 -9.79 -4.12 -7.36
CA ALA A 222 -10.00 -5.46 -6.85
C ALA A 222 -11.37 -6.00 -7.21
N MET A 223 -11.43 -7.29 -7.55
CA MET A 223 -12.67 -8.05 -7.64
C MET A 223 -12.81 -8.89 -6.36
N LEU A 224 -14.02 -8.91 -5.77
CA LEU A 224 -14.36 -9.77 -4.64
C LEU A 224 -15.51 -10.71 -5.02
N ALA A 225 -15.20 -11.99 -5.16
CA ALA A 225 -16.15 -13.06 -5.47
C ALA A 225 -16.44 -13.90 -4.21
N ILE A 226 -17.71 -14.25 -4.02
CA ILE A 226 -18.17 -15.06 -2.89
C ILE A 226 -19.03 -16.18 -3.47
N THR A 227 -18.72 -17.42 -3.11
CA THR A 227 -19.45 -18.62 -3.52
C THR A 227 -19.87 -19.39 -2.29
N ILE A 228 -21.17 -19.45 -2.02
CA ILE A 228 -21.73 -20.16 -0.87
C ILE A 228 -22.08 -21.58 -1.30
N ALA A 229 -21.74 -22.58 -0.48
CA ALA A 229 -22.17 -23.96 -0.72
C ALA A 229 -23.71 -24.04 -0.77
N PRO A 230 -24.28 -24.85 -1.68
CA PRO A 230 -25.73 -24.93 -1.84
C PRO A 230 -26.40 -25.45 -0.56
N ASP A 231 -25.78 -26.42 0.10
CA ASP A 231 -26.38 -27.19 1.17
C ASP A 231 -25.68 -26.99 2.52
N CYS A 232 -26.46 -27.24 3.57
CA CYS A 232 -25.95 -27.46 4.92
C CYS A 232 -25.28 -28.83 5.02
N GLU A 233 -24.11 -28.86 5.63
CA GLU A 233 -23.45 -30.10 6.03
C GLU A 233 -23.77 -30.41 7.49
N VAL A 234 -24.23 -31.63 7.74
CA VAL A 234 -24.46 -32.19 9.07
C VAL A 234 -23.38 -33.23 9.32
N ILE A 235 -22.59 -33.05 10.38
CA ILE A 235 -21.35 -33.81 10.60
C ILE A 235 -21.37 -34.44 11.97
N ALA A 236 -21.23 -35.76 12.02
CA ALA A 236 -21.02 -36.50 13.25
C ALA A 236 -19.63 -36.22 13.83
N GLY A 237 -19.56 -35.98 15.14
CA GLY A 237 -18.30 -35.74 15.83
C GLY A 237 -17.49 -37.02 16.05
N PRO A 238 -16.16 -36.92 16.27
CA PRO A 238 -15.28 -38.08 16.45
C PRO A 238 -15.48 -38.82 17.78
N PHE A 239 -16.26 -38.30 18.72
CA PHE A 239 -16.53 -38.89 20.04
C PHE A 239 -18.03 -39.06 20.28
N LEU A 240 -18.39 -40.04 21.13
CA LEU A 240 -19.77 -40.30 21.55
C LEU A 240 -20.37 -39.07 22.24
N GLY A 241 -21.30 -38.38 21.58
CA GLY A 241 -22.16 -37.38 22.22
C GLY A 241 -22.46 -36.10 21.45
N GLY A 242 -21.94 -35.88 20.24
CA GLY A 242 -22.26 -34.66 19.50
C GLY A 242 -21.72 -34.58 18.08
N GLY A 243 -21.97 -33.44 17.45
CA GLY A 243 -21.62 -33.14 16.07
C GLY A 243 -21.78 -31.66 15.77
N SER A 244 -21.76 -31.30 14.50
CA SER A 244 -21.93 -29.91 14.07
C SER A 244 -22.78 -29.80 12.81
N ILE A 245 -23.50 -28.71 12.68
CA ILE A 245 -23.92 -28.21 11.38
C ILE A 245 -22.92 -27.18 10.89
N ARG A 246 -22.67 -27.13 9.59
CA ARG A 246 -21.86 -26.07 8.97
C ARG A 246 -22.32 -25.79 7.56
N ARG A 247 -21.97 -24.62 7.04
CA ARG A 247 -22.18 -24.28 5.63
C ARG A 247 -21.02 -23.46 5.13
N MET A 248 -20.29 -24.01 4.17
CA MET A 248 -19.08 -23.39 3.69
C MET A 248 -19.37 -22.23 2.74
N PHE A 249 -18.45 -21.29 2.65
CA PHE A 249 -18.33 -20.41 1.50
C PHE A 249 -16.87 -20.20 1.13
N THR A 250 -16.63 -19.86 -0.13
CA THR A 250 -15.32 -19.45 -0.64
C THR A 250 -15.34 -17.95 -0.86
N ALA A 251 -14.34 -17.25 -0.34
CA ALA A 251 -14.09 -15.85 -0.70
C ALA A 251 -12.80 -15.75 -1.51
N VAL A 252 -12.90 -15.12 -2.69
CA VAL A 252 -11.77 -14.88 -3.60
C VAL A 252 -11.67 -13.40 -3.86
N ALA A 253 -10.57 -12.78 -3.45
CA ALA A 253 -10.23 -11.41 -3.83
C ALA A 253 -9.07 -11.44 -4.83
N GLU A 254 -9.27 -10.86 -6.00
CA GLU A 254 -8.22 -10.70 -7.02
C GLU A 254 -7.87 -9.22 -7.13
N PHE A 255 -6.60 -8.91 -6.88
CA PHE A 255 -6.04 -7.56 -6.89
C PHE A 255 -5.36 -7.33 -8.23
N SER A 256 -5.69 -6.23 -8.91
CA SER A 256 -5.07 -5.92 -10.19
C SER A 256 -3.59 -5.58 -9.96
N SER A 257 -2.69 -6.33 -10.58
CA SER A 257 -1.37 -5.80 -10.87
C SER A 257 -1.51 -4.70 -11.92
N GLY A 258 -0.61 -3.71 -11.87
CA GLY A 258 -0.64 -2.59 -12.78
C GLY A 258 0.77 -2.07 -13.04
N PRO A 259 0.92 -1.13 -13.98
CA PRO A 259 2.18 -0.43 -14.12
C PRO A 259 2.51 0.31 -12.82
N TYR A 260 3.78 0.65 -12.66
CA TYR A 260 4.26 1.49 -11.57
C TYR A 260 3.34 2.72 -11.34
N PRO A 261 2.98 3.05 -10.08
CA PRO A 261 3.46 2.49 -8.81
C PRO A 261 2.46 1.52 -8.15
N VAL A 262 1.60 0.85 -8.93
CA VAL A 262 0.65 -0.15 -8.39
C VAL A 262 1.41 -1.31 -7.77
N LEU A 263 1.08 -1.66 -6.52
CA LEU A 263 1.70 -2.76 -5.79
C LEU A 263 0.62 -3.64 -5.18
N CYS A 264 0.58 -4.92 -5.54
CA CYS A 264 -0.43 -5.85 -5.02
C CYS A 264 -0.40 -5.98 -3.50
N GLY A 265 0.80 -5.95 -2.89
CA GLY A 265 0.95 -5.99 -1.43
C GLY A 265 0.32 -4.81 -0.68
N CYS A 266 -0.01 -3.72 -1.38
CA CYS A 266 -0.78 -2.64 -0.76
C CYS A 266 -2.26 -2.99 -0.60
N ALA A 267 -2.78 -3.98 -1.32
CA ALA A 267 -4.15 -4.44 -1.16
C ALA A 267 -4.23 -5.42 0.01
N GLN A 268 -5.16 -5.19 0.93
CA GLN A 268 -5.49 -6.13 2.01
C GLN A 268 -6.97 -6.48 1.98
N TYR A 269 -7.32 -7.72 2.27
CA TYR A 269 -8.70 -8.17 2.43
C TYR A 269 -8.98 -8.44 3.91
N ARG A 270 -10.08 -7.89 4.43
CA ARG A 270 -10.57 -8.10 5.80
C ARG A 270 -12.00 -8.63 5.76
N GLN A 271 -12.29 -9.61 6.61
CA GLN A 271 -13.61 -10.19 6.75
C GLN A 271 -14.20 -9.82 8.12
N PHE A 272 -15.49 -9.52 8.14
CA PHE A 272 -16.26 -9.20 9.32
C PHE A 272 -17.54 -10.03 9.33
N VAL A 273 -18.03 -10.36 10.52
CA VAL A 273 -19.21 -11.20 10.73
C VAL A 273 -20.09 -10.61 11.83
N ARG A 274 -21.40 -10.86 11.71
CA ARG A 274 -22.41 -10.64 12.75
C ARG A 274 -23.50 -11.69 12.60
N GLY A 275 -24.28 -11.91 13.64
CA GLY A 275 -25.44 -12.80 13.58
C GLY A 275 -25.66 -13.58 14.84
N SER A 276 -26.37 -14.69 14.71
CA SER A 276 -26.75 -15.51 15.85
C SER A 276 -26.59 -16.99 15.56
N THR A 277 -26.32 -17.74 16.62
CA THR A 277 -26.33 -19.19 16.62
C THR A 277 -27.35 -19.68 17.64
N MET A 278 -28.01 -20.79 17.37
CA MET A 278 -29.07 -21.35 18.19
C MET A 278 -28.84 -22.85 18.40
N LEU A 279 -29.13 -23.32 19.61
CA LEU A 279 -29.25 -24.73 19.99
C LEU A 279 -30.61 -24.91 20.67
N ASP A 280 -31.46 -25.79 20.16
CA ASP A 280 -32.83 -26.01 20.67
C ASP A 280 -33.65 -24.72 20.80
N ALA A 281 -33.49 -23.84 19.80
CA ALA A 281 -34.06 -22.49 19.76
C ALA A 281 -33.60 -21.56 20.91
N ILE A 282 -32.55 -21.93 21.63
CA ILE A 282 -31.90 -21.11 22.65
C ILE A 282 -30.66 -20.44 22.02
N PRO A 283 -30.50 -19.11 22.16
CA PRO A 283 -29.31 -18.41 21.69
C PRO A 283 -28.04 -19.02 22.29
N HIS A 284 -27.14 -19.43 21.40
CA HIS A 284 -25.78 -19.82 21.73
C HIS A 284 -24.84 -18.69 21.31
N GLN A 285 -23.94 -18.28 22.21
CA GLN A 285 -23.05 -17.13 21.98
C GLN A 285 -21.75 -17.60 21.31
N ALA A 286 -21.55 -17.22 20.05
CA ALA A 286 -20.26 -17.37 19.39
C ALA A 286 -19.29 -16.29 19.88
N LEU A 287 -18.02 -16.65 20.02
CA LEU A 287 -16.94 -15.73 20.40
C LEU A 287 -16.04 -15.47 19.19
N LEU A 288 -15.56 -14.24 19.08
CA LEU A 288 -14.64 -13.76 18.05
C LEU A 288 -13.35 -13.25 18.68
N PRO A 289 -12.23 -13.25 17.94
CA PRO A 289 -11.03 -12.54 18.32
C PRO A 289 -11.26 -11.07 18.69
N ASP A 290 -10.56 -10.58 19.73
CA ASP A 290 -10.48 -9.14 20.00
C ASP A 290 -9.40 -8.51 19.11
N PRO A 291 -9.74 -7.57 18.20
CA PRO A 291 -8.77 -6.88 17.34
C PRO A 291 -7.74 -6.05 18.11
N ASN A 292 -8.01 -5.67 19.36
CA ASN A 292 -7.06 -4.93 20.19
C ASN A 292 -6.13 -5.84 21.01
N GLY A 293 -6.29 -7.16 20.88
CA GLY A 293 -5.67 -8.14 21.75
C GLY A 293 -6.38 -8.20 23.11
N GLY A 294 -6.74 -9.40 23.54
CA GLY A 294 -7.54 -9.56 24.75
C GLY A 294 -8.24 -10.90 24.82
N GLN A 295 -9.22 -10.99 25.71
CA GLN A 295 -10.12 -12.14 25.75
C GLN A 295 -11.06 -12.09 24.54
N PRO A 296 -11.48 -13.25 24.00
CA PRO A 296 -12.48 -13.29 22.94
C PRO A 296 -13.74 -12.50 23.31
N ILE A 297 -14.29 -11.78 22.33
CA ILE A 297 -15.47 -10.94 22.48
C ILE A 297 -16.70 -11.64 21.87
N PRO A 298 -17.91 -11.41 22.41
CA PRO A 298 -19.11 -12.02 21.85
C PRO A 298 -19.44 -11.46 20.47
N MET A 299 -19.77 -12.33 19.53
CA MET A 299 -20.34 -11.92 18.24
C MET A 299 -21.66 -11.19 18.47
N LEU A 300 -21.83 -10.07 17.77
CA LEU A 300 -23.02 -9.23 17.88
C LEU A 300 -24.12 -9.70 16.92
N PRO A 301 -25.41 -9.55 17.27
CA PRO A 301 -26.52 -10.00 16.45
C PRO A 301 -26.70 -9.14 15.18
N ILE A 302 -27.49 -9.63 14.23
CA ILE A 302 -27.98 -8.80 13.11
C ILE A 302 -28.93 -7.74 13.69
N PRO A 303 -28.68 -6.43 13.48
CA PRO A 303 -29.58 -5.37 13.95
C PRO A 303 -30.96 -5.43 13.30
N ALA A 304 -31.95 -4.77 13.93
CA ALA A 304 -33.23 -4.52 13.27
C ALA A 304 -33.03 -3.70 11.99
N SER A 305 -33.92 -3.88 11.00
CA SER A 305 -33.88 -3.16 9.74
C SER A 305 -33.80 -1.63 9.97
N GLY A 306 -32.81 -0.97 9.36
CA GLY A 306 -32.58 0.48 9.49
C GLY A 306 -31.52 0.89 10.53
N ALA A 307 -31.00 -0.03 11.34
CA ALA A 307 -29.87 0.23 12.23
C ALA A 307 -28.52 0.22 11.48
N LEU A 308 -27.53 0.94 12.02
CA LEU A 308 -26.22 1.15 11.41
C LEU A 308 -25.37 -0.13 11.41
N ASP A 309 -24.29 -0.14 10.61
CA ASP A 309 -23.36 -1.27 10.42
C ASP A 309 -22.49 -1.65 11.64
N GLU A 310 -22.79 -1.11 12.80
CA GLU A 310 -21.95 -1.16 14.01
C GLU A 310 -21.77 -2.57 14.60
N ASN A 311 -22.66 -3.51 14.28
CA ASN A 311 -22.57 -4.88 14.81
C ASN A 311 -21.59 -5.80 14.06
N PHE A 312 -20.98 -5.36 12.96
CA PHE A 312 -19.95 -6.16 12.30
C PHE A 312 -18.67 -6.16 13.13
N LEU A 313 -18.26 -7.34 13.59
CA LEU A 313 -16.98 -7.56 14.25
C LEU A 313 -16.03 -8.31 13.32
N GLU A 314 -14.73 -8.11 13.50
CA GLU A 314 -13.74 -8.74 12.64
C GLU A 314 -13.73 -10.24 12.86
N ASP A 315 -13.76 -10.98 11.75
CA ASP A 315 -13.89 -12.42 11.78
C ASP A 315 -12.53 -13.10 11.94
N GLY A 316 -12.52 -14.20 12.68
CA GLY A 316 -11.33 -14.96 12.95
C GLY A 316 -11.54 -16.15 13.87
N ASP A 317 -10.44 -16.78 14.21
CA ASP A 317 -10.37 -17.95 15.06
C ASP A 317 -9.80 -17.59 16.44
N VAL A 318 -10.52 -18.00 17.49
CA VAL A 318 -10.21 -17.75 18.91
C VAL A 318 -9.21 -18.76 19.51
N ASN A 319 -8.62 -19.63 18.69
CA ASN A 319 -7.61 -20.61 19.13
C ASN A 319 -6.33 -19.97 19.70
N ALA A 320 -5.45 -20.80 20.27
CA ALA A 320 -4.25 -20.40 21.06
C ALA A 320 -3.32 -19.39 20.36
N THR A 321 -3.37 -19.28 19.04
CA THR A 321 -2.88 -18.13 18.29
C THR A 321 -4.08 -17.45 17.64
N VAL A 322 -4.45 -16.26 18.12
CA VAL A 322 -5.54 -15.47 17.53
C VAL A 322 -5.23 -15.20 16.06
N GLN A 323 -6.13 -15.60 15.16
CA GLN A 323 -5.95 -15.44 13.71
C GLN A 323 -7.19 -14.82 13.08
N PHE A 324 -7.02 -13.77 12.28
CA PHE A 324 -8.11 -13.11 11.57
C PHE A 324 -8.23 -13.61 10.13
N TYR A 325 -9.46 -13.72 9.62
CA TYR A 325 -9.70 -14.00 8.21
C TYR A 325 -9.28 -12.81 7.35
N GLY A 326 -8.40 -13.04 6.37
CA GLY A 326 -7.90 -11.95 5.54
C GLY A 326 -6.58 -12.17 4.79
N HIS A 327 -6.31 -11.27 3.85
CA HIS A 327 -4.99 -11.04 3.23
C HIS A 327 -4.38 -9.81 3.90
N ARG A 328 -3.22 -9.97 4.55
CA ARG A 328 -2.66 -9.04 5.54
C ARG A 328 -1.14 -9.08 5.55
N ASP A 329 -0.53 -8.05 6.12
CA ASP A 329 0.89 -8.07 6.48
C ASP A 329 1.15 -9.04 7.65
N GLY A 330 1.31 -10.32 7.34
CA GLY A 330 1.56 -11.39 8.30
C GLY A 330 2.31 -12.58 7.71
N PRO A 331 2.85 -13.47 8.56
CA PRO A 331 3.40 -14.73 8.08
C PRO A 331 2.27 -15.60 7.51
N PRO A 332 2.54 -16.38 6.44
CA PRO A 332 1.55 -17.30 5.88
C PRO A 332 0.93 -18.20 6.95
N ASP A 333 -0.40 -18.39 6.89
CA ASP A 333 -1.08 -19.34 7.78
C ASP A 333 -0.68 -20.78 7.39
N PRO A 334 -0.01 -21.54 8.29
CA PRO A 334 0.41 -22.91 8.01
C PRO A 334 -0.74 -23.90 7.81
N ILE A 335 -1.98 -23.55 8.18
CA ILE A 335 -3.17 -24.41 8.05
C ILE A 335 -3.85 -24.22 6.67
N GLY A 336 -3.30 -23.38 5.79
CA GLY A 336 -3.75 -23.30 4.39
C GLY A 336 -5.15 -22.70 4.25
N ARG A 337 -5.61 -21.90 5.23
CA ARG A 337 -6.87 -21.15 5.11
C ARG A 337 -6.84 -20.16 3.95
N TYR A 338 -5.65 -19.77 3.47
CA TYR A 338 -5.45 -18.86 2.35
C TYR A 338 -4.35 -19.32 1.38
N GLN A 339 -4.57 -19.24 0.07
CA GLN A 339 -3.54 -19.49 -0.95
C GLN A 339 -3.58 -18.42 -2.09
N PRO A 340 -2.46 -17.79 -2.52
CA PRO A 340 -1.10 -17.68 -1.93
C PRO A 340 -0.62 -16.22 -1.69
N ASP A 341 0.52 -16.07 -1.00
CA ASP A 341 1.24 -14.83 -0.58
C ASP A 341 0.39 -13.73 0.08
N GLN A 342 0.22 -13.85 1.40
CA GLN A 342 -0.43 -12.83 2.25
C GLN A 342 0.16 -11.41 2.11
N ARG A 343 1.45 -11.30 1.74
CA ARG A 343 2.15 -10.01 1.70
C ARG A 343 2.41 -9.47 0.29
N SER A 344 2.82 -10.32 -0.64
CA SER A 344 3.22 -9.89 -2.01
C SER A 344 2.23 -10.33 -3.09
N GLY A 345 1.29 -11.20 -2.76
CA GLY A 345 0.39 -11.83 -3.72
C GLY A 345 -0.68 -10.86 -4.21
N CYS A 346 -1.07 -11.04 -5.47
CA CYS A 346 -2.21 -10.34 -6.08
C CYS A 346 -3.54 -11.09 -5.89
N ARG A 347 -3.57 -12.11 -5.03
CA ARG A 347 -4.75 -12.97 -4.88
C ARG A 347 -4.90 -13.45 -3.46
N TYR A 348 -6.12 -13.37 -2.97
CA TYR A 348 -6.58 -13.99 -1.75
C TYR A 348 -7.64 -15.01 -2.12
N GLN A 349 -7.53 -16.23 -1.62
CA GLN A 349 -8.57 -17.24 -1.74
C GLN A 349 -8.67 -17.98 -0.43
N MET A 350 -9.87 -18.05 0.13
CA MET A 350 -10.16 -18.77 1.36
C MET A 350 -11.39 -19.64 1.26
N VAL A 351 -11.49 -20.62 2.15
CA VAL A 351 -12.73 -21.34 2.44
C VAL A 351 -13.06 -21.12 3.91
N ASP A 352 -14.22 -20.55 4.17
CA ASP A 352 -14.77 -20.40 5.51
C ASP A 352 -15.80 -21.49 5.77
N ARG A 353 -15.93 -21.88 7.02
CA ARG A 353 -16.80 -22.95 7.47
C ARG A 353 -17.51 -22.54 8.76
N PRO A 354 -18.36 -21.50 8.75
CA PRO A 354 -19.17 -21.18 9.92
C PRO A 354 -19.96 -22.41 10.35
N PHE A 355 -19.94 -22.68 11.65
CA PHE A 355 -20.49 -23.90 12.22
C PHE A 355 -21.09 -23.66 13.61
N VAL A 356 -21.98 -24.56 14.00
CA VAL A 356 -22.50 -24.67 15.37
C VAL A 356 -22.33 -26.11 15.80
N GLN A 357 -21.66 -26.31 16.94
CA GLN A 357 -21.46 -27.61 17.56
C GLN A 357 -22.51 -27.81 18.65
N GLY A 358 -23.08 -29.02 18.72
CA GLY A 358 -24.09 -29.39 19.71
C GLY A 358 -24.03 -30.87 20.07
N LEU A 359 -24.88 -31.26 21.00
CA LEU A 359 -25.10 -32.65 21.39
C LEU A 359 -25.99 -33.36 20.37
N SER A 360 -25.87 -34.68 20.34
CA SER A 360 -26.68 -35.53 19.47
C SER A 360 -28.18 -35.30 19.66
N GLY A 361 -28.93 -35.22 18.56
CA GLY A 361 -30.37 -34.99 18.56
C GLY A 361 -30.81 -33.54 18.82
N GLN A 362 -29.90 -32.63 19.16
CA GLN A 362 -30.23 -31.21 19.29
C GLN A 362 -30.53 -30.59 17.93
N SER A 363 -31.50 -29.69 17.90
CA SER A 363 -31.67 -28.80 16.77
C SER A 363 -30.64 -27.68 16.84
N ALA A 364 -29.96 -27.40 15.74
CA ALA A 364 -28.98 -26.34 15.63
C ALA A 364 -29.31 -25.43 14.46
N SER A 365 -29.05 -24.14 14.59
CA SER A 365 -29.07 -23.20 13.46
C SER A 365 -28.11 -22.05 13.65
N PHE A 366 -27.75 -21.41 12.55
CA PHE A 366 -27.10 -20.10 12.54
C PHE A 366 -27.60 -19.26 11.38
N ASP A 367 -27.65 -17.95 11.62
CA ASP A 367 -27.96 -16.93 10.62
C ASP A 367 -26.92 -15.82 10.76
N LEU A 368 -26.01 -15.76 9.79
CA LEU A 368 -24.82 -14.93 9.84
C LEU A 368 -24.75 -14.02 8.61
N ASP A 369 -24.54 -12.74 8.85
CA ASP A 369 -24.15 -11.76 7.84
C ASP A 369 -22.63 -11.60 7.86
N PHE A 370 -22.04 -11.59 6.68
CA PHE A 370 -20.62 -11.32 6.47
C PHE A 370 -20.43 -10.06 5.63
N LYS A 371 -19.31 -9.39 5.88
CA LYS A 371 -18.83 -8.24 5.12
C LYS A 371 -17.35 -8.45 4.81
N GLY A 372 -17.01 -8.48 3.55
CA GLY A 372 -15.64 -8.53 3.05
C GLY A 372 -15.25 -7.17 2.49
N VAL A 373 -14.13 -6.63 2.94
CA VAL A 373 -13.61 -5.31 2.54
C VAL A 373 -12.21 -5.48 1.99
N VAL A 374 -11.95 -4.93 0.80
CA VAL A 374 -10.59 -4.76 0.27
C VAL A 374 -10.18 -3.31 0.47
N ILE A 375 -9.01 -3.08 1.07
CA ILE A 375 -8.48 -1.76 1.40
C ILE A 375 -7.09 -1.53 0.78
N ASP A 376 -6.73 -0.26 0.62
CA ASP A 376 -5.39 0.21 0.28
C ASP A 376 -4.59 0.54 1.55
N ALA A 377 -3.93 -0.48 2.09
CA ALA A 377 -3.18 -0.39 3.34
C ALA A 377 -1.99 0.60 3.26
N CYS A 378 -1.46 0.85 2.07
CA CYS A 378 -0.38 1.80 1.85
C CYS A 378 -0.84 3.27 1.90
N ASN A 379 -2.15 3.54 1.86
CA ASN A 379 -2.70 4.90 1.69
C ASN A 379 -3.79 5.27 2.72
N GLY A 380 -3.70 4.71 3.93
CA GLY A 380 -4.62 5.03 5.03
C GLY A 380 -5.92 4.23 4.97
N ASP A 381 -5.83 2.96 4.56
CA ASP A 381 -6.91 1.98 4.57
C ASP A 381 -8.15 2.39 3.76
N GLU A 382 -7.95 3.12 2.67
CA GLU A 382 -9.03 3.52 1.75
C GLU A 382 -9.71 2.27 1.18
N VAL A 383 -11.03 2.20 1.27
CA VAL A 383 -11.82 1.07 0.74
C VAL A 383 -11.79 1.07 -0.78
N ILE A 384 -11.34 -0.04 -1.36
CA ILE A 384 -11.34 -0.29 -2.81
C ILE A 384 -12.65 -0.93 -3.25
N THR A 385 -13.08 -1.98 -2.54
CA THR A 385 -14.34 -2.67 -2.79
C THR A 385 -14.85 -3.33 -1.53
N GLU A 386 -16.17 -3.46 -1.43
CA GLU A 386 -16.87 -4.11 -0.35
C GLU A 386 -17.93 -5.06 -0.92
N LYS A 387 -18.11 -6.22 -0.28
CA LYS A 387 -19.22 -7.12 -0.57
C LYS A 387 -19.80 -7.68 0.72
N ARG A 388 -21.12 -7.81 0.74
CA ARG A 388 -21.88 -8.45 1.83
C ARG A 388 -22.58 -9.69 1.34
N TRP A 389 -22.69 -10.69 2.21
CA TRP A 389 -23.42 -11.92 1.94
C TRP A 389 -23.92 -12.50 3.26
N SER A 390 -24.94 -13.34 3.19
CA SER A 390 -25.50 -14.03 4.37
C SER A 390 -25.35 -15.53 4.20
N VAL A 391 -25.03 -16.22 5.30
CA VAL A 391 -24.92 -17.68 5.34
C VAL A 391 -25.85 -18.17 6.43
N PHE A 392 -26.87 -18.89 6.01
CA PHE A 392 -27.82 -19.55 6.89
C PHE A 392 -27.61 -21.06 6.86
N CYS A 393 -27.71 -21.69 8.03
CA CYS A 393 -27.80 -23.13 8.12
C CYS A 393 -28.65 -23.59 9.30
N SER A 394 -29.36 -24.71 9.12
CA SER A 394 -30.12 -25.37 10.19
C SER A 394 -30.13 -26.87 9.98
N GLY A 395 -30.19 -27.63 11.06
CA GLY A 395 -30.31 -29.08 11.02
C GLY A 395 -30.46 -29.71 12.40
N ILE A 396 -30.55 -31.03 12.43
CA ILE A 396 -30.46 -31.82 13.65
C ILE A 396 -29.05 -32.39 13.71
N ILE A 397 -28.39 -32.25 14.87
CA ILE A 397 -27.07 -32.85 15.10
C ILE A 397 -27.22 -34.38 15.07
N PRO A 398 -26.45 -35.10 14.24
CA PRO A 398 -26.70 -36.50 13.97
C PRO A 398 -26.21 -37.37 15.14
N ASP A 399 -26.89 -38.49 15.35
CA ASP A 399 -26.33 -39.62 16.10
C ASP A 399 -25.14 -40.21 15.33
N GLN A 400 -24.18 -40.79 16.05
CA GLN A 400 -22.99 -41.41 15.44
C GLN A 400 -23.34 -42.55 14.49
#